data_AF-A0A8K9V0S6-F1
#
_entry.id   AF-A0A8K9V0S6-F1
#
_cell.length_a   1.000
_cell.length_b   1.000
_cell.length_c   1.000
_cell.angle_alpha   90.00
_cell.angle_beta   90.00
_cell.angle_gamma   90.00
#
_symmetry.space_group_name_H-M   'P 1'
#
loop_
_entity.id
_entity.type
_entity.pdbx_description
1 polymer ?
#
loop_
_entity_poly.entity_id
_entity_poly.type
_entity_poly.pdbx_seq_one_letter_code
_entity_poly.pdbx_strand_id
1 'polypeptide(L)'
;MSPMKLCVPGDRLCSTEDCMPGTGVYLRHGYIYSSLAGYVLRKNEGEELPVISVVRETEAQLLPDVGAIVTCKVTCINPRFAKVHILYVGSTPLKDRFRGTIRKEDVRATEKDRVETYKSFRPGDIVLAKVISLGDVQSNYLLTTAENELGVVVAHSEAGAQMVPISWCEMQCPRTHAKEFRKVARVQPEYLQA
;
A
#
# COMPACT_ATOMS: atom_id res chain seq x y z
N MET A 1 25.16 7.04 21.03
CA MET A 1 24.04 7.63 20.29
C MET A 1 24.11 9.13 20.51
N SER A 2 24.47 9.90 19.49
CA SER A 2 24.41 11.36 19.54
C SER A 2 22.97 11.81 19.82
N PRO A 3 22.75 12.84 20.64
CA PRO A 3 21.41 13.29 21.00
C PRO A 3 20.68 13.72 19.73
N MET A 4 19.49 13.15 19.49
CA MET A 4 18.62 13.60 18.41
C MET A 4 18.27 15.06 18.68
N LYS A 5 18.73 15.96 17.79
CA LYS A 5 18.49 17.39 17.94
C LYS A 5 17.05 17.69 17.51
N LEU A 6 16.23 18.14 18.44
CA LEU A 6 14.90 18.66 18.16
C LEU A 6 15.03 20.06 17.55
N CYS A 7 14.22 20.36 16.54
CA CYS A 7 14.13 21.68 15.92
C CYS A 7 12.67 22.14 15.81
N VAL A 8 12.48 23.45 15.80
CA VAL A 8 11.21 24.11 15.50
C VAL A 8 11.28 24.81 14.13
N PRO A 9 10.13 25.06 13.47
CA PRO A 9 10.10 25.81 12.23
C PRO A 9 10.77 27.19 12.39
N GLY A 10 11.73 27.49 11.53
CA GLY A 10 12.54 28.71 11.58
C GLY A 10 13.92 28.55 12.23
N ASP A 11 14.23 27.39 12.84
CA ASP A 11 15.57 27.14 13.37
C ASP A 11 16.61 26.98 12.25
N ARG A 12 17.77 27.61 12.44
CA ARG A 12 18.92 27.51 11.52
C ARG A 12 19.68 26.21 11.78
N LEU A 13 19.82 25.38 10.74
CA LEU A 13 20.45 24.06 10.83
C LEU A 13 21.91 24.08 10.36
N CYS A 14 22.15 24.50 9.11
CA CYS A 14 23.49 24.52 8.50
C CYS A 14 23.62 25.55 7.37
N SER A 15 24.85 25.79 6.92
CA SER A 15 25.15 26.51 5.67
C SER A 15 24.92 25.60 4.46
N THR A 16 24.66 26.20 3.30
CA THR A 16 24.53 25.47 2.01
C THR A 16 25.84 24.82 1.58
N GLU A 17 26.97 25.34 2.04
CA GLU A 17 28.31 24.84 1.71
C GLU A 17 28.64 23.52 2.41
N ASP A 18 28.03 23.26 3.57
CA ASP A 18 28.34 22.10 4.42
C ASP A 18 27.36 20.94 4.25
N CYS A 19 26.16 21.20 3.72
CA CYS A 19 25.04 20.28 3.74
C CYS A 19 24.06 20.50 2.58
N MET A 20 23.41 19.42 2.14
CA MET A 20 22.31 19.49 1.17
C MET A 20 20.93 19.51 1.86
N PRO A 21 19.96 20.29 1.35
CA PRO A 21 18.61 20.32 1.89
C PRO A 21 17.83 19.06 1.51
N GLY A 22 17.31 18.34 2.51
CA GLY A 22 16.40 17.21 2.35
C GLY A 22 14.93 17.57 2.62
N THR A 23 14.12 16.57 2.98
CA THR A 23 12.71 16.78 3.32
C THR A 23 12.56 17.55 4.63
N GLY A 24 11.60 18.49 4.70
CA GLY A 24 11.29 19.22 5.93
C GLY A 24 12.22 20.40 6.24
N VAL A 25 13.06 20.81 5.28
CA VAL A 25 13.90 22.00 5.36
C VAL A 25 13.70 22.92 4.15
N TYR A 26 14.03 24.19 4.30
CA TYR A 26 14.02 25.16 3.20
C TYR A 26 15.29 26.01 3.21
N LEU A 27 15.67 26.51 2.04
CA LEU A 27 16.87 27.34 1.88
C LEU A 27 16.48 28.81 1.84
N ARG A 28 17.15 29.64 2.64
CA ARG A 28 16.96 31.10 2.65
C ARG A 28 18.28 31.81 2.88
N HIS A 29 18.64 32.72 1.99
CA HIS A 29 19.88 33.52 2.05
C HIS A 29 21.16 32.69 2.33
N GLY A 30 21.33 31.54 1.68
CA GLY A 30 22.52 30.70 1.84
C GLY A 30 22.54 29.80 3.08
N TYR A 31 21.49 29.84 3.91
CA TYR A 31 21.34 28.98 5.08
C TYR A 31 20.12 28.06 4.94
N ILE A 32 20.23 26.88 5.55
CA ILE A 32 19.17 25.88 5.64
C ILE A 32 18.43 26.08 6.96
N TYR A 33 17.12 26.23 6.86
CA TYR A 33 16.19 26.39 7.98
C TYR A 33 15.21 25.23 8.04
N SER A 34 14.74 24.92 9.25
CA SER A 34 13.69 23.92 9.44
C SER A 34 12.33 24.48 8.99
N SER A 35 11.57 23.76 8.16
CA SER A 35 10.15 24.08 7.90
C SER A 35 9.21 23.33 8.84
N LEU A 36 9.68 22.26 9.48
CA LEU A 36 8.89 21.39 10.35
C LEU A 36 9.40 21.41 11.79
N ALA A 37 8.49 21.17 12.74
CA ALA A 37 8.87 20.80 14.10
C ALA A 37 9.16 19.29 14.11
N GLY A 38 10.34 18.87 14.56
CA GLY A 38 10.72 17.46 14.54
C GLY A 38 12.18 17.22 14.90
N TYR A 39 12.69 16.05 14.51
CA TYR A 39 14.07 15.66 14.75
C TYR A 39 14.90 15.86 13.49
N VAL A 40 16.10 16.38 13.68
CA VAL A 40 17.08 16.54 12.61
C VAL A 40 17.77 15.22 12.36
N LEU A 41 17.55 14.65 11.17
CA LEU A 41 18.24 13.49 10.64
C LEU A 41 19.29 13.95 9.65
N ARG A 42 20.56 13.74 10.01
CA ARG A 42 21.70 13.94 9.10
C ARG A 42 22.09 12.59 8.53
N LYS A 43 21.85 12.39 7.23
CA LYS A 43 22.32 11.21 6.51
C LYS A 43 23.63 11.56 5.82
N ASN A 44 24.69 10.85 6.20
CA ASN A 44 25.98 10.94 5.53
C ASN A 44 26.08 9.73 4.60
N GLU A 45 25.76 9.93 3.32
CA GLU A 45 26.22 9.00 2.28
C GLU A 45 27.65 9.43 1.92
N GLY A 46 28.62 8.51 1.95
CA GLY A 46 30.05 8.84 1.89
C GLY A 46 30.45 9.66 0.64
N GLU A 47 31.53 10.44 0.80
CA GLU A 47 32.10 11.45 -0.12
C GLU A 47 31.21 12.65 -0.51
N GLU A 48 29.89 12.56 -0.41
CA GLU A 48 28.98 13.67 -0.72
C GLU A 48 28.58 14.49 0.53
N LEU A 49 28.12 15.73 0.29
CA LEU A 49 27.67 16.63 1.34
C LEU A 49 26.50 15.98 2.10
N PRO A 50 26.53 16.00 3.45
CA PRO A 50 25.50 15.35 4.25
C PRO A 50 24.13 15.97 4.04
N VAL A 51 23.12 15.11 3.83
CA VAL A 51 21.74 15.53 3.61
C VAL A 51 21.06 15.73 4.96
N ILE A 52 20.54 16.94 5.19
CA ILE A 52 19.78 17.28 6.39
C ILE A 52 18.29 17.18 6.09
N SER A 53 17.60 16.29 6.79
CA SER A 53 16.15 16.18 6.76
C SER A 53 15.57 16.37 8.15
N VAL A 54 14.38 16.96 8.24
CA VAL A 54 13.64 17.09 9.49
C VAL A 54 12.40 16.22 9.38
N VAL A 55 12.31 15.24 10.27
CA VAL A 55 11.23 14.25 10.26
C VAL A 55 10.49 14.30 11.59
N ARG A 56 9.16 14.19 11.52
CA ARG A 56 8.30 13.98 12.68
C ARG A 56 8.30 12.49 13.01
N GLU A 57 8.51 12.14 14.28
CA GLU A 57 8.41 10.74 14.76
C GLU A 57 7.07 10.09 14.38
N THR A 58 6.01 10.90 14.25
CA THR A 58 4.65 10.41 14.07
C THR A 58 4.30 10.01 12.63
N GLU A 59 5.02 10.50 11.62
CA GLU A 59 4.58 10.46 10.21
C GLU A 59 5.70 10.10 9.23
N ALA A 60 6.41 9.00 9.46
CA ALA A 60 6.98 8.25 8.34
C ALA A 60 5.82 7.54 7.61
N GLN A 61 4.99 8.32 6.90
CA GLN A 61 3.93 7.78 6.08
C GLN A 61 4.57 7.12 4.88
N LEU A 62 4.65 5.78 4.92
CA LEU A 62 5.03 5.00 3.76
C LEU A 62 3.99 5.24 2.66
N LEU A 63 4.45 5.68 1.51
CA LEU A 63 3.62 5.78 0.31
C LEU A 63 3.73 4.45 -0.45
N PRO A 64 2.64 3.93 -1.01
CA PRO A 64 2.71 2.75 -1.87
C PRO A 64 3.47 3.09 -3.16
N ASP A 65 4.63 2.47 -3.36
CA ASP A 65 5.38 2.61 -4.60
C ASP A 65 4.80 1.76 -5.74
N VAL A 66 5.12 2.16 -6.98
CA VAL A 66 4.75 1.38 -8.17
C VAL A 66 5.44 0.01 -8.12
N GLY A 67 4.66 -1.05 -8.30
CA GLY A 67 5.13 -2.43 -8.24
C GLY A 67 5.05 -3.06 -6.84
N ALA A 68 4.74 -2.29 -5.80
CA ALA A 68 4.56 -2.83 -4.45
C ALA A 68 3.31 -3.72 -4.35
N ILE A 69 3.41 -4.79 -3.56
CA ILE A 69 2.27 -5.65 -3.20
C ILE A 69 1.55 -5.01 -2.02
N VAL A 70 0.25 -4.83 -2.14
CA VAL A 70 -0.59 -4.18 -1.16
C VAL A 70 -1.74 -5.09 -0.76
N THR A 71 -2.07 -5.06 0.54
CA THR A 71 -3.27 -5.71 1.06
C THR A 71 -4.39 -4.69 1.10
N CYS A 72 -5.48 -4.99 0.42
CA CYS A 72 -6.60 -4.08 0.29
C CYS A 72 -7.93 -4.76 0.61
N LYS A 73 -8.88 -3.98 1.12
CA LYS A 73 -10.26 -4.41 1.40
C LYS A 73 -11.18 -3.90 0.32
N VAL A 74 -12.01 -4.76 -0.24
CA VAL A 74 -12.99 -4.39 -1.26
C VAL A 74 -14.14 -3.62 -0.62
N THR A 75 -14.41 -2.41 -1.11
CA THR A 75 -15.49 -1.55 -0.60
C THR A 75 -16.75 -1.68 -1.44
N CYS A 76 -16.60 -1.47 -2.75
CA CYS A 76 -17.70 -1.46 -3.71
C CYS A 76 -17.27 -2.16 -4.98
N ILE A 77 -18.22 -2.82 -5.65
CA ILE A 77 -17.96 -3.52 -6.89
C ILE A 77 -18.90 -3.00 -7.95
N ASN A 78 -18.33 -2.62 -9.08
CA ASN A 78 -19.03 -2.34 -10.31
C ASN A 78 -18.62 -3.38 -11.36
N PRO A 79 -19.45 -3.68 -12.36
CA PRO A 79 -19.09 -4.61 -13.44
C PRO A 79 -17.84 -4.21 -14.25
N ARG A 80 -17.46 -2.92 -14.23
CA ARG A 80 -16.28 -2.40 -14.94
C ARG A 80 -15.05 -2.26 -14.04
N PHE A 81 -15.22 -2.07 -12.73
CA PHE A 81 -14.14 -1.83 -11.79
C PHE A 81 -14.55 -2.18 -10.37
N ALA A 82 -13.60 -2.57 -9.52
CA ALA A 82 -13.78 -2.72 -8.09
C ALA A 82 -13.04 -1.59 -7.36
N LYS A 83 -13.71 -0.96 -6.40
CA LYS A 83 -13.12 0.04 -5.50
C LYS A 83 -12.64 -0.65 -4.24
N VAL A 84 -11.40 -0.37 -3.86
CA VAL A 84 -10.76 -0.96 -2.68
C VAL A 84 -10.13 0.11 -1.80
N HIS A 85 -9.93 -0.22 -0.52
CA HIS A 85 -9.11 0.56 0.40
C HIS A 85 -7.84 -0.21 0.70
N ILE A 86 -6.69 0.45 0.55
CA ILE A 86 -5.39 -0.12 0.90
C ILE A 86 -5.22 -0.01 2.42
N LEU A 87 -4.86 -1.11 3.07
CA LEU A 87 -4.58 -1.16 4.51
C LEU A 87 -3.10 -1.41 4.80
N TYR A 88 -2.44 -2.23 4.00
CA TYR A 88 -1.01 -2.57 4.19
C TYR A 88 -0.25 -2.43 2.89
N VAL A 89 0.99 -1.95 2.97
CA VAL A 89 1.99 -2.03 1.91
C VAL A 89 3.04 -3.02 2.36
N GLY A 90 3.15 -4.16 1.67
CA GLY A 90 3.93 -5.30 2.14
C GLY A 90 3.49 -5.75 3.54
N SER A 91 4.39 -5.64 4.51
CA SER A 91 4.15 -5.97 5.92
C SER A 91 3.77 -4.77 6.80
N THR A 92 3.85 -3.54 6.29
CA THR A 92 3.68 -2.35 7.12
C THR A 92 2.24 -1.81 7.02
N PRO A 93 1.54 -1.63 8.15
CA PRO A 93 0.21 -1.02 8.16
C PRO A 93 0.28 0.47 7.83
N LEU A 94 -0.66 0.93 7.01
CA LEU A 94 -0.87 2.35 6.73
C LEU A 94 -1.90 2.92 7.71
N LYS A 95 -1.59 4.10 8.25
CA LYS A 95 -2.54 4.85 9.11
C LYS A 95 -3.71 5.41 8.30
N ASP A 96 -3.40 5.95 7.13
CA ASP A 96 -4.40 6.49 6.20
C ASP A 96 -4.90 5.44 5.21
N ARG A 97 -6.20 5.52 4.93
CA ARG A 97 -6.87 4.64 3.98
C ARG A 97 -6.75 5.19 2.57
N PHE A 98 -5.75 4.73 1.82
CA PHE A 98 -5.66 5.08 0.40
C PHE A 98 -6.72 4.35 -0.41
N ARG A 99 -7.23 5.00 -1.46
CA ARG A 99 -8.25 4.44 -2.35
C ARG A 99 -7.57 3.80 -3.55
N GLY A 100 -7.94 2.56 -3.84
CA GLY A 100 -7.49 1.83 -5.01
C GLY A 100 -8.65 1.47 -5.93
N THR A 101 -8.34 1.30 -7.21
CA THR A 101 -9.29 0.79 -8.21
C THR A 101 -8.64 -0.37 -8.95
N ILE A 102 -9.35 -1.49 -9.03
CA ILE A 102 -9.00 -2.65 -9.86
C ILE A 102 -9.96 -2.65 -11.05
N ARG A 103 -9.45 -2.56 -12.28
CA ARG A 103 -10.28 -2.60 -13.49
C ARG A 103 -10.54 -4.02 -13.94
N LYS A 104 -11.58 -4.24 -14.74
CA LYS A 104 -11.94 -5.57 -15.27
C LYS A 104 -10.75 -6.21 -16.01
N GLU A 105 -10.04 -5.44 -16.82
CA GLU A 105 -8.89 -5.88 -17.61
C GLU A 105 -7.67 -6.30 -16.76
N ASP A 106 -7.63 -5.87 -15.50
CA ASP A 106 -6.49 -6.08 -14.59
C ASP A 106 -6.75 -7.20 -13.58
N VAL A 107 -7.88 -7.92 -13.70
CA VAL A 107 -8.25 -9.00 -12.79
C VAL A 107 -7.49 -10.30 -13.10
N ARG A 108 -7.32 -10.67 -14.36
CA ARG A 108 -6.59 -11.88 -14.80
C ARG A 108 -5.62 -11.54 -15.93
N ALA A 109 -4.49 -12.24 -15.97
CA ALA A 109 -3.56 -12.14 -17.09
C ALA A 109 -4.17 -12.70 -18.40
N THR A 110 -4.93 -13.79 -18.30
CA THR A 110 -5.58 -14.50 -19.42
C THR A 110 -7.08 -14.27 -19.45
N GLU A 111 -7.69 -14.32 -20.64
CA GLU A 111 -9.14 -14.21 -20.88
C GLU A 111 -9.81 -12.95 -20.28
N LYS A 112 -9.17 -11.78 -20.39
CA LYS A 112 -9.64 -10.49 -19.81
C LYS A 112 -11.10 -10.15 -20.14
N ASP A 113 -11.57 -10.49 -21.34
CA ASP A 113 -12.93 -10.16 -21.78
C ASP A 113 -14.02 -11.01 -21.11
N ARG A 114 -13.69 -12.25 -20.74
CA ARG A 114 -14.63 -13.21 -20.14
C ARG A 114 -14.73 -13.07 -18.62
N VAL A 115 -13.83 -12.31 -17.99
CA VAL A 115 -13.82 -12.15 -16.54
C VAL A 115 -15.01 -11.33 -16.06
N GLU A 116 -15.76 -11.88 -15.12
CA GLU A 116 -16.79 -11.15 -14.40
C GLU A 116 -16.28 -10.71 -13.03
N THR A 117 -16.32 -9.41 -12.75
CA THR A 117 -15.86 -8.85 -11.47
C THR A 117 -16.68 -9.38 -10.29
N TYR A 118 -17.99 -9.58 -10.49
CA TYR A 118 -18.91 -10.11 -9.47
C TYR A 118 -18.58 -11.56 -9.04
N LYS A 119 -18.04 -12.37 -9.96
CA LYS A 119 -17.57 -13.74 -9.66
C LYS A 119 -16.15 -13.76 -9.10
N SER A 120 -15.44 -12.64 -9.14
CA SER A 120 -14.03 -12.56 -8.73
C SER A 120 -13.90 -12.01 -7.31
N PHE A 121 -14.69 -10.99 -6.97
CA PHE A 121 -14.62 -10.27 -5.71
C PHE A 121 -16.00 -10.08 -5.10
N ARG A 122 -16.08 -9.99 -3.77
CA ARG A 122 -17.26 -9.48 -3.05
C ARG A 122 -16.89 -8.32 -2.13
N PRO A 123 -17.85 -7.42 -1.82
CA PRO A 123 -17.61 -6.35 -0.86
C PRO A 123 -17.25 -6.93 0.50
N GLY A 124 -16.24 -6.38 1.15
CA GLY A 124 -15.74 -6.85 2.45
C GLY A 124 -14.58 -7.85 2.37
N ASP A 125 -14.28 -8.40 1.19
CA ASP A 125 -13.15 -9.30 1.00
C ASP A 125 -11.80 -8.59 1.17
N ILE A 126 -10.79 -9.36 1.60
CA ILE A 126 -9.40 -8.93 1.62
C ILE A 126 -8.67 -9.52 0.43
N VAL A 127 -8.08 -8.65 -0.38
CA VAL A 127 -7.41 -8.99 -1.63
C VAL A 127 -5.97 -8.47 -1.62
N LEU A 128 -5.07 -9.30 -2.10
CA LEU A 128 -3.71 -8.91 -2.45
C LEU A 128 -3.68 -8.43 -3.88
N ALA A 129 -3.14 -7.23 -4.08
CA ALA A 129 -3.01 -6.62 -5.38
C ALA A 129 -1.64 -5.94 -5.50
N LYS A 130 -1.23 -5.64 -6.73
CA LYS A 130 0.02 -4.94 -7.02
C LYS A 130 -0.28 -3.56 -7.59
N VAL A 131 0.46 -2.55 -7.15
CA VAL A 131 0.30 -1.18 -7.63
C VAL A 131 0.88 -1.06 -9.04
N ILE A 132 0.05 -0.67 -10.02
CA ILE A 132 0.50 -0.38 -11.39
C ILE A 132 0.91 1.09 -11.52
N SER A 133 0.08 1.98 -10.97
CA SER A 133 0.25 3.41 -11.10
C SER A 133 -0.41 4.11 -9.92
N LEU A 134 0.14 5.25 -9.54
CA LEU A 134 -0.37 6.11 -8.47
C LEU A 134 -1.71 6.78 -8.86
N GLY A 135 -2.04 6.78 -10.16
CA GLY A 135 -3.20 7.50 -10.70
C GLY A 135 -3.04 9.02 -10.58
N ASP A 136 -3.96 9.78 -11.18
CA ASP A 136 -3.91 11.24 -11.11
C ASP A 136 -5.24 11.85 -10.63
N VAL A 137 -5.14 13.03 -10.00
CA VAL A 137 -6.17 13.96 -9.52
C VAL A 137 -6.96 13.58 -8.24
N GLN A 138 -7.13 12.30 -7.90
CA GLN A 138 -7.88 11.89 -6.68
C GLN A 138 -7.18 10.83 -5.81
N SER A 139 -5.86 10.65 -5.96
CA SER A 139 -5.09 9.63 -5.23
C SER A 139 -5.71 8.22 -5.36
N ASN A 140 -6.23 7.91 -6.54
CA ASN A 140 -6.82 6.62 -6.86
C ASN A 140 -5.73 5.72 -7.45
N TYR A 141 -5.16 4.85 -6.62
CA TYR A 141 -4.15 3.90 -7.04
C TYR A 141 -4.75 2.89 -8.02
N LEU A 142 -4.08 2.68 -9.16
CA LEU A 142 -4.45 1.62 -10.08
C LEU A 142 -3.78 0.32 -9.62
N LEU A 143 -4.60 -0.69 -9.37
CA LEU A 143 -4.16 -1.96 -8.82
C LEU A 143 -4.45 -3.10 -9.80
N THR A 144 -3.55 -4.08 -9.87
CA THR A 144 -3.73 -5.31 -10.64
C THR A 144 -3.71 -6.54 -9.74
N THR A 145 -4.51 -7.53 -10.12
CA THR A 145 -4.44 -8.89 -9.57
C THR A 145 -4.11 -9.90 -10.67
N ALA A 146 -3.44 -9.49 -11.76
CA ALA A 146 -3.23 -10.37 -12.90
C ALA A 146 -2.40 -11.63 -12.58
N GLU A 147 -1.48 -11.54 -11.62
CA GLU A 147 -0.60 -12.63 -11.19
C GLU A 147 -1.36 -13.71 -10.38
N ASN A 148 -0.86 -14.95 -10.38
CA ASN A 148 -1.50 -16.09 -9.70
C ASN A 148 -1.43 -16.01 -8.17
N GLU A 149 -0.45 -15.29 -7.65
CA GLU A 149 -0.24 -15.07 -6.22
C GLU A 149 -1.08 -13.89 -5.70
N LEU A 150 -1.72 -13.16 -6.61
CA LEU A 150 -2.57 -12.00 -6.30
C LEU A 150 -4.04 -12.36 -6.49
N GLY A 151 -4.89 -11.88 -5.58
CA GLY A 151 -6.31 -12.23 -5.53
C GLY A 151 -6.86 -12.18 -4.12
N VAL A 152 -8.01 -12.80 -3.92
CA VAL A 152 -8.70 -12.92 -2.63
C VAL A 152 -7.93 -13.88 -1.73
N VAL A 153 -7.57 -13.40 -0.54
CA VAL A 153 -6.91 -14.19 0.52
C VAL A 153 -7.89 -14.55 1.62
N VAL A 154 -8.67 -13.56 2.07
CA VAL A 154 -9.67 -13.75 3.12
C VAL A 154 -11.03 -13.36 2.59
N ALA A 155 -11.95 -14.31 2.67
CA ALA A 155 -13.33 -14.15 2.28
C ALA A 155 -14.25 -14.62 3.41
N HIS A 156 -15.35 -13.91 3.60
CA HIS A 156 -16.39 -14.30 4.53
C HIS A 156 -17.59 -14.84 3.75
N SER A 157 -18.14 -15.94 4.25
CA SER A 157 -19.42 -16.49 3.79
C SER A 157 -20.59 -15.69 4.39
N GLU A 158 -21.79 -15.88 3.84
CA GLU A 158 -23.03 -15.29 4.39
C GLU A 158 -23.29 -15.68 5.86
N ALA A 159 -22.78 -16.84 6.27
CA ALA A 159 -22.85 -17.32 7.66
C ALA A 159 -21.79 -16.67 8.59
N GLY A 160 -20.99 -15.72 8.09
CA GLY A 160 -19.91 -15.06 8.83
C GLY A 160 -18.67 -15.91 9.07
N ALA A 161 -18.63 -17.16 8.56
CA ALA A 161 -17.45 -18.01 8.66
C ALA A 161 -16.44 -17.68 7.55
N GLN A 162 -15.15 -17.72 7.87
CA GLN A 162 -14.06 -17.60 6.91
C GLN A 162 -14.10 -18.79 5.94
N MET A 163 -14.06 -18.50 4.65
CA MET A 163 -14.07 -19.53 3.61
C MET A 163 -12.67 -20.06 3.34
N VAL A 164 -12.62 -21.32 2.91
CA VAL A 164 -11.38 -22.02 2.58
C VAL A 164 -11.25 -22.10 1.06
N PRO A 165 -10.08 -21.80 0.48
CA PRO A 165 -9.84 -21.97 -0.95
C PRO A 165 -9.79 -23.45 -1.32
N ILE A 166 -10.59 -23.88 -2.30
CA ILE A 166 -10.52 -25.23 -2.87
C ILE A 166 -9.80 -25.21 -4.21
N SER A 167 -10.06 -24.18 -5.00
CA SER A 167 -9.57 -24.03 -6.36
C SER A 167 -9.25 -22.56 -6.61
N TRP A 168 -8.56 -22.29 -7.73
CA TRP A 168 -8.22 -20.96 -8.21
C TRP A 168 -9.43 -20.02 -8.40
N CYS A 169 -10.62 -20.59 -8.56
CA CYS A 169 -11.86 -19.88 -8.84
C CYS A 169 -12.94 -20.07 -7.76
N GLU A 170 -12.73 -20.94 -6.77
CA GLU A 170 -13.79 -21.35 -5.84
C GLU A 170 -13.28 -21.39 -4.40
N MET A 171 -14.08 -20.78 -3.51
CA MET A 171 -13.95 -20.89 -2.06
C MET A 171 -15.18 -21.58 -1.50
N GLN A 172 -15.01 -22.40 -0.46
CA GLN A 172 -16.11 -23.08 0.21
C GLN A 172 -16.20 -22.67 1.67
N CYS A 173 -17.43 -22.47 2.13
CA CYS A 173 -17.68 -22.29 3.55
C CYS A 173 -17.58 -23.63 4.28
N PRO A 174 -16.80 -23.74 5.37
CA PRO A 174 -16.67 -24.99 6.13
C PRO A 174 -17.96 -25.38 6.90
N ARG A 175 -18.89 -24.44 7.11
CA ARG A 175 -20.14 -24.71 7.85
C ARG A 175 -21.30 -25.10 6.94
N THR A 176 -21.51 -24.34 5.87
CA THR A 176 -22.66 -24.54 4.97
C THR A 176 -22.32 -25.41 3.77
N HIS A 177 -21.03 -25.69 3.54
CA HIS A 177 -20.51 -26.34 2.34
C HIS A 177 -20.88 -25.65 1.02
N ALA A 178 -21.42 -24.43 1.08
CA ALA A 178 -21.73 -23.64 -0.10
C ALA A 178 -20.43 -23.23 -0.81
N LYS A 179 -20.41 -23.42 -2.13
CA LYS A 179 -19.31 -23.01 -3.00
C LYS A 179 -19.60 -21.64 -3.58
N GLU A 180 -18.66 -20.73 -3.40
CA GLU A 180 -18.73 -19.39 -3.95
C GLU A 180 -17.55 -19.14 -4.89
N PHE A 181 -17.84 -18.51 -6.03
CA PHE A 181 -16.81 -18.10 -6.97
C PHE A 181 -16.07 -16.88 -6.44
N ARG A 182 -14.74 -16.98 -6.38
CA ARG A 182 -13.80 -15.90 -6.04
C ARG A 182 -12.52 -16.10 -6.83
N LYS A 183 -11.81 -15.03 -7.15
CA LYS A 183 -10.45 -15.15 -7.70
C LYS A 183 -9.49 -15.39 -6.53
N VAL A 184 -9.16 -16.65 -6.28
CA VAL A 184 -8.34 -17.05 -5.14
C VAL A 184 -6.87 -16.79 -5.43
N ALA A 185 -6.18 -16.13 -4.50
CA ALA A 185 -4.73 -16.03 -4.51
C ALA A 185 -4.10 -17.36 -4.07
N ARG A 186 -3.02 -17.81 -4.73
CA ARG A 186 -2.23 -18.92 -4.20
C ARG A 186 -1.51 -18.45 -2.94
N VAL A 187 -2.02 -18.85 -1.78
CA VAL A 187 -1.32 -18.64 -0.51
C VAL A 187 -0.15 -19.62 -0.48
N GLN A 188 1.09 -19.11 -0.45
CA GLN A 188 2.25 -19.98 -0.23
C GLN A 188 2.13 -20.60 1.18
N PRO A 189 2.37 -21.91 1.34
CA PRO A 189 2.15 -22.61 2.60
C PRO A 189 3.00 -22.06 3.77
N GLU A 190 4.08 -21.32 3.48
CA GLU A 190 4.90 -20.65 4.50
C GLU A 190 4.11 -19.61 5.34
N TYR A 191 3.02 -19.05 4.83
CA TYR A 191 2.18 -18.07 5.55
C TYR A 191 1.03 -18.70 6.34
N LEU A 192 0.84 -20.02 6.25
CA LEU A 192 -0.21 -20.77 6.96
C LEU A 192 0.29 -21.43 8.26
N GLN A 193 1.61 -21.47 8.47
CA GLN A 193 2.22 -21.97 9.70
C GLN A 193 2.58 -20.80 10.61
N ALA A 194 1.62 -20.34 11.41
CA ALA A 194 1.85 -19.53 12.60
C ALA A 194 1.06 -20.12 13.77
#